data_AF-A0A7X6CAE1-F1
#
_entry.id   AF-A0A7X6CAE1-F1
#
_cell.length_a   1.000
_cell.length_b   1.000
_cell.length_c   1.000
_cell.angle_alpha   90.00
_cell.angle_beta   90.00
_cell.angle_gamma   90.00
#
_symmetry.space_group_name_H-M   'P 1'
#
loop_
_entity.id
_entity.type
_entity.pdbx_description
1 polymer ?
#
loop_
_entity_poly.entity_id
_entity_poly.type
_entity_poly.pdbx_seq_one_letter_code
_entity_poly.pdbx_strand_id
1 'polypeptide(L)'
;MCCLLHSQRFQGDQAYVGEPSIDTPHKKPRGGDITPAQKRSNKAKAQKRIVVEHLIRLLNFFRVASERFRLKAANYKSTILVICGLVRWRIGAIVMCC
;
A
#
# COMPACT_ATOMS: atom_id res chain seq x y z
N MET A 1 -5.73 -13.68 -21.05
CA MET A 1 -4.45 -14.39 -20.88
C MET A 1 -3.62 -13.69 -19.81
N CYS A 2 -3.79 -14.07 -18.54
CA CYS A 2 -2.80 -13.86 -17.47
C CYS A 2 -3.25 -14.61 -16.20
N CYS A 3 -3.41 -15.93 -16.32
CA CYS A 3 -3.19 -16.81 -15.19
C CYS A 3 -1.71 -17.20 -15.28
N LEU A 4 -0.91 -16.85 -14.27
CA LEU A 4 0.33 -17.52 -13.83
C LEU A 4 1.14 -16.55 -12.97
N LEU A 5 0.78 -16.45 -11.69
CA LEU A 5 1.75 -16.09 -10.64
C LEU A 5 1.29 -16.74 -9.33
N HIS A 6 1.32 -18.09 -9.31
CA HIS A 6 1.15 -18.90 -8.09
C HIS A 6 2.19 -18.58 -7.00
N SER A 7 3.16 -17.69 -7.28
CA SER A 7 4.23 -17.26 -6.38
C SER A 7 4.15 -15.77 -5.98
N GLN A 8 3.17 -14.99 -6.45
CA GLN A 8 3.12 -13.57 -6.11
C GLN A 8 2.55 -13.36 -4.70
N ARG A 9 3.45 -13.14 -3.74
CA ARG A 9 3.05 -12.78 -2.37
C ARG A 9 2.81 -11.28 -2.26
N PHE A 10 1.55 -10.88 -2.14
CA PHE A 10 1.16 -9.50 -1.87
C PHE A 10 1.33 -9.21 -0.38
N GLN A 11 1.74 -8.00 -0.01
CA GLN A 11 1.77 -7.61 1.40
C GLN A 11 0.37 -7.17 1.83
N GLY A 12 -0.14 -7.79 2.90
CA GLY A 12 -1.49 -7.51 3.38
C GLY A 12 -1.52 -7.18 4.87
N ASP A 13 -2.69 -6.73 5.29
CA ASP A 13 -3.01 -6.51 6.70
C ASP A 13 -3.38 -7.77 7.46
N GLN A 14 -3.44 -7.69 8.79
CA GLN A 14 -3.81 -8.83 9.63
C GLN A 14 -5.24 -9.32 9.36
N ALA A 15 -6.07 -8.48 8.74
CA ALA A 15 -7.40 -8.88 8.26
C ALA A 15 -7.36 -10.01 7.21
N TYR A 16 -6.22 -10.21 6.53
CA TYR A 16 -6.06 -11.21 5.45
C TYR A 16 -5.30 -12.47 5.90
N VAL A 17 -5.17 -12.69 7.21
CA VAL A 17 -4.53 -13.90 7.73
C VAL A 17 -5.31 -15.13 7.29
N GLY A 18 -4.66 -16.04 6.56
CA GLY A 18 -5.27 -17.26 6.01
C GLY A 18 -5.22 -17.33 4.49
N GLU A 19 -4.98 -16.21 3.81
CA GLU A 19 -4.87 -16.18 2.35
C GLU A 19 -3.44 -16.57 1.91
N PRO A 20 -3.25 -17.67 1.13
CA PRO A 20 -1.92 -18.19 0.80
C PRO A 20 -1.07 -17.25 -0.06
N SER A 21 -1.71 -16.33 -0.79
CA SER A 21 -1.04 -15.34 -1.63
C SER A 21 -0.69 -14.04 -0.88
N ILE A 22 -1.00 -13.93 0.41
CA ILE A 22 -0.83 -12.69 1.18
C ILE A 22 0.15 -12.88 2.34
N ASP A 23 1.24 -12.12 2.30
CA ASP A 23 2.23 -12.04 3.35
C ASP A 23 1.80 -11.04 4.43
N THR A 24 1.26 -11.56 5.53
CA THR A 24 0.81 -10.77 6.69
C THR A 24 1.92 -10.64 7.75
N PRO A 25 1.93 -9.59 8.58
CA PRO A 25 2.87 -9.49 9.70
C PRO A 25 2.59 -10.57 10.76
N HIS A 26 3.66 -11.06 11.40
CA HIS A 26 3.56 -12.10 12.43
C HIS A 26 2.90 -11.53 13.69
N LYS A 27 1.81 -12.14 14.15
CA LYS A 27 1.14 -11.77 15.41
C LYS A 27 1.86 -12.40 16.60
N LYS A 28 1.89 -11.70 17.74
CA LYS A 28 2.33 -12.29 19.01
C LYS A 28 1.37 -13.43 19.39
N PRO A 29 1.84 -14.65 19.67
CA PRO A 29 0.98 -15.74 20.16
C PRO A 29 0.41 -15.40 21.55
N ARG A 30 -0.75 -15.94 21.89
CA ARG A 30 -1.39 -15.69 23.19
C ARG A 30 -0.54 -16.32 24.29
N GLY A 31 0.08 -15.49 25.14
CA GLY A 31 0.92 -15.93 26.27
C GLY A 31 2.39 -16.22 25.96
N GLY A 32 2.87 -15.98 24.74
CA GLY A 32 4.28 -16.22 24.36
C GLY A 32 4.93 -15.03 23.67
N ASP A 33 6.25 -15.01 23.57
CA ASP A 33 7.01 -13.91 22.96
C ASP A 33 7.24 -14.06 21.46
N ILE A 34 7.41 -12.91 20.79
CA ILE A 34 7.77 -12.87 19.37
C ILE A 34 9.26 -13.18 19.21
N THR A 35 9.58 -14.16 18.39
CA THR A 35 10.98 -14.53 18.13
C THR A 35 11.73 -13.33 17.53
N PRO A 36 13.01 -13.09 17.88
CA PRO A 36 13.79 -11.98 17.30
C PRO A 36 13.81 -11.97 15.76
N ALA A 37 13.78 -13.14 15.12
CA ALA A 37 13.66 -13.26 13.66
C ALA A 37 12.32 -12.72 13.11
N GLN A 38 11.20 -13.08 13.75
CA GLN A 38 9.87 -12.57 13.41
C GLN A 38 9.76 -11.07 13.64
N LYS A 39 10.38 -10.56 14.71
CA LYS A 39 10.44 -9.11 15.00
C LYS A 39 11.19 -8.33 13.92
N ARG A 40 12.31 -8.88 13.43
CA ARG A 40 13.08 -8.28 12.31
C ARG A 40 12.25 -8.25 11.01
N SER A 41 11.56 -9.37 10.69
CA SER A 41 10.65 -9.44 9.54
C SER A 41 9.53 -8.39 9.63
N ASN A 42 8.87 -8.30 10.79
CA ASN A 42 7.84 -7.29 11.03
C ASN A 42 8.38 -5.86 10.93
N LYS A 43 9.61 -5.59 11.40
CA LYS A 43 10.25 -4.27 11.27
C LYS A 43 10.46 -3.88 9.80
N ALA A 44 10.93 -4.81 8.96
CA ALA A 44 11.08 -4.56 7.53
C ALA A 44 9.74 -4.29 6.82
N LYS A 45 8.68 -5.04 7.19
CA LYS A 45 7.32 -4.81 6.69
C LYS A 45 6.77 -3.44 7.13
N ALA A 46 6.99 -3.06 8.39
CA ALA A 46 6.56 -1.78 8.94
C ALA A 46 7.26 -0.59 8.26
N GLN A 47 8.57 -0.69 7.98
CA GLN A 47 9.31 0.34 7.24
C GLN A 47 8.69 0.62 5.87
N LYS A 48 8.31 -0.43 5.13
CA LYS A 48 7.60 -0.28 3.84
C LYS A 48 6.24 0.39 4.01
N ARG A 49 5.46 -0.02 5.02
CA ARG A 49 4.14 0.55 5.31
C ARG A 49 4.20 2.04 5.64
N ILE A 50 5.19 2.49 6.41
CA ILE A 50 5.35 3.91 6.75
C ILE A 50 5.45 4.78 5.49
N VAL A 51 6.20 4.33 4.48
CA VAL A 51 6.31 5.04 3.20
C VAL A 51 4.96 5.08 2.50
N VAL A 52 4.26 3.94 2.40
CA VAL A 52 2.94 3.85 1.76
C VAL A 52 1.91 4.73 2.47
N GLU A 53 1.86 4.69 3.80
CA GLU A 53 0.96 5.54 4.61
C GLU A 53 1.27 7.02 4.44
N HIS A 54 2.55 7.39 4.33
CA HIS A 54 2.93 8.78 4.03
C HIS A 54 2.44 9.21 2.64
N LEU A 55 2.56 8.34 1.62
CA LEU A 55 2.03 8.58 0.29
C LEU A 55 0.50 8.70 0.29
N ILE A 56 -0.20 7.80 1.01
CA ILE A 56 -1.66 7.86 1.16
C ILE A 56 -2.08 9.15 1.85
N ARG A 57 -1.35 9.59 2.89
CA ARG A 57 -1.61 10.88 3.55
C ARG A 57 -1.45 12.06 2.58
N LEU A 58 -0.42 12.04 1.73
CA LEU A 58 -0.24 13.05 0.68
C LEU A 58 -1.35 13.03 -0.36
N LEU A 59 -1.87 11.84 -0.71
CA LEU A 59 -3.01 11.69 -1.61
C LEU A 59 -4.31 12.19 -0.97
N ASN A 60 -4.54 11.89 0.32
CA ASN A 60 -5.72 12.32 1.07
C ASN A 60 -5.72 13.82 1.40
N PHE A 61 -4.60 14.54 1.20
CA PHE A 61 -4.60 16.01 1.23
C PHE A 61 -5.52 16.59 0.16
N PHE A 62 -5.64 15.92 -0.99
CA PHE A 62 -6.57 16.32 -2.03
C PHE A 62 -7.98 15.95 -1.58
N ARG A 63 -8.78 16.94 -1.20
CA ARG A 63 -10.18 16.75 -0.76
C ARG A 63 -11.01 15.95 -1.75
N VAL A 64 -10.72 16.05 -3.05
CA VAL A 64 -11.35 15.26 -4.12
C VAL A 64 -11.08 13.75 -4.03
N ALA A 65 -9.96 13.34 -3.41
CA ALA A 65 -9.61 11.94 -3.16
C ALA A 65 -10.06 11.46 -1.76
N SER A 66 -10.15 12.38 -0.79
CA SER A 66 -10.51 12.08 0.61
C SER A 66 -12.02 12.07 0.87
N GLU A 67 -12.76 13.00 0.26
CA GLU A 67 -14.20 13.16 0.46
C GLU A 67 -15.00 12.47 -0.66
N ARG A 68 -16.23 12.06 -0.34
CA ARG A 68 -17.21 11.63 -1.33
C ARG A 68 -17.69 12.84 -2.14
N PHE A 69 -16.92 13.21 -3.15
CA PHE A 69 -17.31 14.26 -4.10
C PHE A 69 -18.37 13.73 -5.09
N ARG A 70 -19.27 14.56 -5.61
CA ARG A 70 -20.26 14.18 -6.63
C ARG A 70 -19.72 14.47 -8.04
N LEU A 71 -18.77 13.66 -8.52
CA LEU A 71 -18.32 13.72 -9.92
C LEU A 71 -19.04 12.65 -10.75
N LYS A 72 -19.09 12.82 -12.07
CA LYS A 72 -19.49 11.73 -12.97
C LYS A 72 -18.46 10.60 -12.85
N ALA A 73 -18.92 9.35 -12.71
CA ALA A 73 -18.07 8.16 -12.52
C ALA A 73 -16.90 8.06 -13.53
N ALA A 74 -17.15 8.48 -14.78
CA ALA A 74 -16.17 8.49 -15.86
C ALA A 74 -14.92 9.36 -15.58
N ASN A 75 -15.05 10.41 -14.79
CA ASN A 75 -13.98 11.37 -14.54
C ASN A 75 -13.12 11.02 -13.32
N TYR A 76 -13.54 10.10 -12.45
CA TYR A 76 -12.74 9.75 -11.25
C TYR A 76 -11.38 9.18 -11.62
N LYS A 77 -11.35 8.29 -12.61
CA LYS A 77 -10.10 7.64 -13.02
C LYS A 77 -9.07 8.66 -13.48
N SER A 78 -9.46 9.59 -14.35
CA SER A 78 -8.55 10.63 -14.86
C SER A 78 -8.13 11.58 -13.74
N THR A 79 -9.06 12.02 -12.88
CA THR A 79 -8.74 12.90 -11.74
C THR A 79 -7.74 12.25 -10.77
N ILE A 80 -7.96 10.99 -10.39
CA ILE A 80 -7.05 10.27 -9.48
C ILE A 80 -5.67 10.09 -10.13
N LEU A 81 -5.61 9.75 -11.43
CA LEU A 81 -4.34 9.61 -12.15
C LEU A 81 -3.55 10.92 -12.20
N VAL A 82 -4.22 12.05 -12.42
CA VAL A 82 -3.59 13.39 -12.39
C VAL A 82 -3.04 13.70 -11.00
N ILE A 83 -3.80 13.44 -9.94
CA ILE A 83 -3.35 13.65 -8.55
C ILE A 83 -2.14 12.76 -8.23
N CYS A 84 -2.18 11.49 -8.61
CA CYS A 84 -1.05 10.58 -8.46
C CYS A 84 0.20 11.09 -9.22
N GLY A 85 0.02 11.62 -10.42
CA GLY A 85 1.09 12.26 -11.19
C GLY A 85 1.69 13.47 -10.47
N LEU A 86 0.84 14.36 -9.94
CA LEU A 86 1.26 15.54 -9.17
C LEU A 86 2.02 15.16 -7.89
N VAL A 87 1.56 14.14 -7.15
CA VAL A 87 2.25 13.64 -5.96
C VAL A 87 3.61 13.04 -6.33
N ARG A 88 3.68 12.27 -7.43
CA ARG A 88 4.95 11.71 -7.93
C ARG A 88 5.93 12.80 -8.37
N TRP A 89 5.43 13.86 -9.01
CA TRP A 89 6.22 15.05 -9.35
C TRP A 89 6.76 15.76 -8.11
N ARG A 90 5.91 15.99 -7.11
CA ARG A 90 6.28 16.68 -5.85
C ARG A 90 7.36 15.93 -5.06
N ILE A 91 7.38 14.61 -5.12
CA ILE A 91 8.38 13.77 -4.43
C ILE A 91 9.70 13.71 -5.22
N GLY A 92 9.76 14.27 -6.43
CA GLY A 92 10.92 14.15 -7.31
C GLY A 92 11.11 12.73 -7.86
N ALA A 93 10.08 11.88 -7.76
CA ALA A 93 10.12 10.48 -8.18
C ALA A 93 9.68 10.29 -9.64
N ILE A 94 9.65 11.36 -10.44
CA ILE A 94 9.59 11.20 -11.89
C ILE A 94 10.95 10.66 -12.31
N VAL A 95 11.01 9.34 -12.43
CA VAL A 95 11.98 8.70 -13.30
C VAL A 95 11.57 9.11 -14.70
N MET A 96 12.13 10.22 -15.17
CA MET A 96 12.25 10.45 -16.61
C MET A 96 13.22 9.37 -17.07
N CYS A 97 12.70 8.19 -17.41
CA CYS A 97 13.46 7.29 -18.28
C CYS A 97 13.61 8.03 -19.61
N CYS A 98 14.68 8.80 -19.73
CA CYS A 98 15.37 8.98 -21.01
C CYS A 98 16.26 7.76 -21.23
#